data_AF-A0A4Y9SHQ3-F1
#
_entry.id   AF-A0A4Y9SHQ3-F1
#
_cell.length_a   1.000
_cell.length_b   1.000
_cell.length_c   1.000
_cell.angle_alpha   90.00
_cell.angle_beta   90.00
_cell.angle_gamma   90.00
#
_symmetry.space_group_name_H-M   'P 1'
#
loop_
_entity.id
_entity.type
_entity.pdbx_description
1 polymer ?
#
loop_
_entity_poly.entity_id
_entity_poly.type
_entity_poly.pdbx_seq_one_letter_code
_entity_poly.pdbx_strand_id
1 'polypeptide(L)'
;MTAPQHSGFLPTWRLLRQCAAAVLALAACGAAFAQDNAIESITANQQGSNVIVKVALKSAPARAPIGFSITNPARIALDFGATANATGKTSQDINLGDVRSVNVVQAGERSRLVLNLKRSLNYATAVDGNNVIVTIEGSGGPATAVNAAGMP
;
A
#
# COMPACT_ATOMS: atom_id res chain seq x y z
N MET A 1 -58.00 3.69 63.20
CA MET A 1 -58.32 3.47 61.78
C MET A 1 -57.17 4.06 60.97
N THR A 2 -56.18 3.25 60.62
CA THR A 2 -54.90 3.66 60.02
C THR A 2 -54.92 3.37 58.52
N ALA A 3 -54.65 4.39 57.69
CA ALA A 3 -54.55 4.26 56.23
C ALA A 3 -53.24 3.58 55.80
N PRO A 4 -53.19 2.82 54.68
CA PRO A 4 -51.99 2.14 54.24
C PRO A 4 -51.08 3.05 53.40
N GLN A 5 -49.80 2.70 53.43
CA GLN A 5 -48.68 3.42 52.85
C GLN A 5 -48.45 2.90 51.42
N HIS A 6 -48.37 3.79 50.42
CA HIS A 6 -48.07 3.41 49.04
C HIS A 6 -46.55 3.35 48.82
N SER A 7 -45.99 2.14 48.67
CA SER A 7 -44.61 1.92 48.30
C SER A 7 -44.45 2.04 46.78
N GLY A 8 -43.70 3.04 46.32
CA GLY A 8 -43.37 3.23 44.90
C GLY A 8 -42.38 2.17 44.41
N PHE A 9 -42.83 1.33 43.47
CA PHE A 9 -41.95 0.43 42.72
C PHE A 9 -41.26 1.23 41.60
N LEU A 10 -39.94 1.40 41.70
CA LEU A 10 -39.13 1.85 40.56
C LEU A 10 -39.14 0.75 39.48
N PRO A 11 -39.44 1.07 38.20
CA PRO A 11 -39.67 0.02 37.23
C PRO A 11 -38.34 -0.58 36.77
N THR A 12 -38.30 -1.90 36.58
CA THR A 12 -37.13 -2.74 36.27
C THR A 12 -36.64 -2.63 34.81
N TRP A 13 -37.40 -1.95 33.95
CA TRP A 13 -37.09 -1.67 32.52
C TRP A 13 -35.80 -0.88 32.24
N ARG A 14 -35.22 -0.19 33.23
CA ARG A 14 -34.00 0.61 33.06
C ARG A 14 -32.73 -0.24 33.01
N LEU A 15 -32.75 -1.38 33.69
CA LEU A 15 -31.60 -2.29 33.77
C LEU A 15 -31.47 -3.16 32.51
N LEU A 16 -32.60 -3.52 31.87
CA LEU A 16 -32.60 -4.35 30.66
C LEU A 16 -32.10 -3.59 29.41
N ARG A 17 -32.29 -2.26 29.36
CA ARG A 17 -31.79 -1.39 28.28
C ARG A 17 -30.27 -1.18 28.30
N GLN A 18 -29.64 -1.25 29.47
CA GLN A 18 -28.20 -1.01 29.62
C GLN A 18 -27.37 -2.23 29.19
N CYS A 19 -27.86 -3.44 29.41
CA CYS A 19 -27.19 -4.66 28.93
C CYS A 19 -27.23 -4.80 27.40
N ALA A 20 -28.34 -4.39 26.75
CA ALA A 20 -28.45 -4.44 25.29
C ALA A 20 -27.51 -3.46 24.56
N ALA A 21 -27.25 -2.29 25.15
CA ALA A 21 -26.31 -1.31 24.60
C ALA A 21 -24.85 -1.77 24.69
N ALA A 22 -24.49 -2.54 25.72
CA ALA A 22 -23.14 -3.08 25.88
C ALA A 22 -22.81 -4.18 24.85
N VAL A 23 -23.79 -4.99 24.44
CA VAL A 23 -23.60 -6.06 23.45
C VAL A 23 -23.49 -5.51 22.02
N LEU A 24 -24.20 -4.42 21.69
CA LEU A 24 -24.06 -3.76 20.38
C LEU A 24 -22.72 -3.03 20.20
N ALA A 25 -22.07 -2.60 21.28
CA ALA A 25 -20.78 -1.91 21.22
C ALA A 25 -19.59 -2.85 20.92
N LEU A 26 -19.68 -4.14 21.26
CA LEU A 26 -18.63 -5.12 20.96
C LEU A 26 -18.65 -5.64 19.50
N ALA A 27 -19.75 -5.46 18.77
CA ALA A 27 -19.87 -5.93 17.38
C ALA A 27 -19.27 -4.96 16.33
N ALA A 28 -18.77 -3.80 16.76
CA ALA A 28 -18.20 -2.78 15.88
C ALA A 28 -16.67 -2.90 15.66
N CYS A 29 -16.03 -3.92 16.22
CA CYS A 29 -14.64 -4.25 15.88
C CYS A 29 -14.59 -4.87 14.49
N GLY A 30 -14.64 -4.04 13.44
CA GLY A 30 -14.30 -4.47 12.09
C GLY A 30 -12.93 -5.12 12.11
N ALA A 31 -12.84 -6.37 11.65
CA ALA A 31 -11.57 -7.04 11.48
C ALA A 31 -10.71 -6.21 10.51
N ALA A 32 -9.71 -5.50 11.04
CA ALA A 32 -8.67 -4.94 10.22
C ALA A 32 -7.89 -6.13 9.65
N PHE A 33 -8.06 -6.41 8.35
CA PHE A 33 -7.15 -7.30 7.64
C PHE A 33 -5.77 -6.66 7.69
N ALA A 34 -4.93 -7.13 8.61
CA ALA A 34 -3.54 -6.75 8.65
C ALA A 34 -2.90 -7.26 7.36
N GLN A 35 -2.41 -6.36 6.52
CA GLN A 35 -1.59 -6.78 5.39
C GLN A 35 -0.26 -7.30 5.95
N ASP A 36 0.09 -8.53 5.60
CA ASP A 36 1.28 -9.20 6.12
C ASP A 36 2.59 -8.51 5.70
N ASN A 37 2.56 -7.80 4.57
CA ASN A 37 3.68 -7.07 4.02
C ASN A 37 3.39 -5.57 3.89
N ALA A 38 4.44 -4.76 3.75
CA ALA A 38 4.33 -3.33 3.53
C ALA A 38 5.49 -2.79 2.70
N ILE A 39 5.23 -1.78 1.88
CA ILE A 39 6.25 -0.94 1.23
C ILE A 39 6.78 0.03 2.28
N GLU A 40 8.05 -0.10 2.64
CA GLU A 40 8.68 0.70 3.70
C GLU A 40 9.43 1.90 3.12
N SER A 41 10.07 1.75 1.96
CA SER A 41 10.76 2.86 1.30
C SER A 41 10.85 2.69 -0.22
N ILE A 42 10.97 3.83 -0.90
CA ILE A 42 11.18 3.90 -2.35
C ILE A 42 12.36 4.83 -2.62
N THR A 43 13.42 4.30 -3.20
CA THR A 43 14.63 5.04 -3.56
C THR A 43 14.91 4.89 -5.04
N ALA A 44 15.52 5.90 -5.65
CA ALA A 44 15.90 5.87 -7.06
C ALA A 44 17.34 6.33 -7.25
N ASN A 45 18.05 5.68 -8.16
CA ASN A 45 19.39 6.07 -8.59
C ASN A 45 19.51 5.93 -10.11
N GLN A 46 20.36 6.75 -10.72
CA GLN A 46 20.61 6.73 -12.15
C GLN A 46 21.90 5.97 -12.43
N GLN A 47 21.88 5.08 -13.43
CA GLN A 47 23.04 4.33 -13.90
C GLN A 47 23.07 4.40 -15.42
N GLY A 48 24.02 5.16 -15.97
CA GLY A 48 24.01 5.50 -17.39
C GLY A 48 22.71 6.20 -17.79
N SER A 49 22.03 5.69 -18.82
CA SER A 49 20.69 6.18 -19.23
C SER A 49 19.57 5.68 -18.31
N ASN A 50 19.81 4.66 -17.50
CA ASN A 50 18.75 3.94 -16.81
C ASN A 50 18.47 4.54 -15.44
N VAL A 51 17.20 4.45 -15.02
CA VAL A 51 16.81 4.76 -13.66
C VAL A 51 16.45 3.45 -12.96
N ILE A 52 17.14 3.16 -11.88
CA ILE A 52 16.89 2.02 -11.02
C ILE A 52 16.06 2.51 -9.84
N VAL A 53 14.84 2.00 -9.71
CA VAL A 53 13.96 2.26 -8.57
C VAL A 53 13.94 1.03 -7.69
N LYS A 54 14.34 1.19 -6.43
CA LYS A 54 14.29 0.15 -5.42
C LYS A 54 13.08 0.40 -4.52
N VAL A 55 12.22 -0.61 -4.43
CA VAL A 55 11.05 -0.66 -3.57
C VAL A 55 11.34 -1.64 -2.44
N ALA A 56 11.64 -1.14 -1.26
CA ALA A 56 11.92 -1.97 -0.09
C ALA A 56 10.61 -2.38 0.59
N LEU A 57 10.48 -3.68 0.85
CA LEU A 57 9.33 -4.27 1.53
C LEU A 57 9.73 -4.77 2.92
N LYS A 58 8.77 -4.85 3.85
CA LYS A 58 8.95 -5.45 5.18
C LYS A 58 9.46 -6.89 5.11
N SER A 59 8.94 -7.65 4.15
CA SER A 59 9.28 -9.06 3.91
C SER A 59 9.45 -9.33 2.42
N ALA A 60 10.17 -10.40 2.07
CA ALA A 60 10.24 -10.88 0.69
C ALA A 60 8.83 -11.08 0.09
N PRO A 61 8.56 -10.54 -1.12
CA PRO A 61 7.24 -10.67 -1.71
C PRO A 61 6.99 -12.12 -2.13
N ALA A 62 5.83 -12.67 -1.76
CA ALA A 62 5.47 -14.06 -2.11
C ALA A 62 5.38 -14.29 -3.64
N ARG A 63 5.13 -13.22 -4.40
CA ARG A 63 5.09 -13.19 -5.87
C ARG A 63 5.65 -11.86 -6.34
N ALA A 64 6.30 -11.85 -7.50
CA ALA A 64 6.67 -10.60 -8.16
C ALA A 64 5.42 -9.73 -8.42
N PRO A 65 5.52 -8.39 -8.34
CA PRO A 65 4.40 -7.52 -8.60
C PRO A 65 3.98 -7.60 -10.07
N ILE A 66 2.69 -7.47 -10.32
CA ILE A 66 2.15 -7.44 -11.68
C ILE A 66 2.36 -6.03 -12.23
N GLY A 67 3.13 -5.92 -13.31
CA GLY A 67 3.47 -4.64 -13.94
C GLY A 67 2.76 -4.40 -15.27
N PHE A 68 2.45 -3.15 -15.58
CA PHE A 68 1.95 -2.72 -16.88
C PHE A 68 2.31 -1.25 -17.18
N SER A 69 2.32 -0.89 -18.45
CA SER A 69 2.60 0.48 -18.91
C SER A 69 1.34 1.18 -19.42
N ILE A 70 1.24 2.48 -19.18
CA ILE A 70 0.22 3.38 -19.71
C ILE A 70 0.94 4.43 -20.55
N THR A 71 0.47 4.73 -21.77
CA THR A 71 1.20 5.61 -22.70
C THR A 71 0.68 7.04 -22.72
N ASN A 72 -0.57 7.29 -22.34
CA ASN A 72 -1.16 8.62 -22.33
C ASN A 72 -1.96 8.90 -21.03
N PRO A 73 -1.33 9.55 -20.03
CA PRO A 73 0.08 9.94 -19.96
C PRO A 73 1.02 8.75 -19.68
N ALA A 74 2.32 8.93 -19.96
CA ALA A 74 3.34 7.89 -19.80
C ALA A 74 3.55 7.49 -18.32
N ARG A 75 3.24 6.24 -17.99
CA ARG A 75 3.35 5.67 -16.63
C ARG A 75 3.75 4.20 -16.67
N ILE A 76 4.40 3.75 -15.61
CA ILE A 76 4.53 2.32 -15.27
C ILE A 76 3.80 2.11 -13.95
N ALA A 77 2.92 1.11 -13.90
CA ALA A 77 2.21 0.73 -12.69
C ALA A 77 2.62 -0.68 -12.27
N LEU A 78 2.88 -0.86 -10.98
CA LEU A 78 3.24 -2.13 -10.35
C LEU A 78 2.26 -2.41 -9.22
N ASP A 79 1.58 -3.55 -9.29
CA ASP A 79 0.60 -3.97 -8.29
C ASP A 79 1.22 -5.00 -7.34
N PHE A 80 1.30 -4.60 -6.07
CA PHE A 80 1.73 -5.42 -4.96
C PHE A 80 0.50 -5.99 -4.24
N GLY A 81 0.37 -7.32 -4.24
CA GLY A 81 -0.69 -8.02 -3.50
C GLY A 81 -0.36 -8.18 -2.02
N ALA A 82 -1.39 -8.18 -1.16
CA ALA A 82 -1.28 -8.29 0.29
C ALA A 82 -0.22 -7.36 0.91
N THR A 83 -0.03 -6.17 0.33
CA THR A 83 1.03 -5.23 0.71
C THR A 83 0.46 -3.85 1.00
N ALA A 84 0.73 -3.32 2.20
CA ALA A 84 0.37 -1.97 2.63
C ALA A 84 1.38 -0.91 2.18
N ASN A 85 1.00 0.35 2.26
CA ASN A 85 1.91 1.48 2.15
C ASN A 85 2.36 1.93 3.54
N ALA A 86 3.57 1.57 3.95
CA ALA A 86 4.20 2.03 5.19
C ALA A 86 5.22 3.16 4.98
N THR A 87 5.34 3.71 3.76
CA THR A 87 6.25 4.83 3.47
C THR A 87 5.85 6.14 4.16
N GLY A 88 4.63 6.19 4.71
CA GLY A 88 4.04 7.39 5.31
C GLY A 88 3.61 8.46 4.30
N LYS A 89 3.72 8.19 2.98
CA LYS A 89 3.38 9.14 1.91
C LYS A 89 2.65 8.44 0.77
N THR A 90 1.73 9.15 0.12
CA THR A 90 1.05 8.64 -1.09
C THR A 90 1.73 9.10 -2.39
N SER A 91 2.67 10.05 -2.30
CA SER A 91 3.42 10.58 -3.44
C SER A 91 4.82 11.02 -3.02
N GLN A 92 5.78 10.85 -3.92
CA GLN A 92 7.15 11.32 -3.80
C GLN A 92 7.67 11.77 -5.16
N ASP A 93 8.23 12.97 -5.21
CA ASP A 93 8.97 13.44 -6.38
C ASP A 93 10.32 12.70 -6.47
N ILE A 94 10.67 12.25 -7.67
CA ILE A 94 11.94 11.56 -7.96
C ILE A 94 12.83 12.44 -8.82
N ASN A 95 12.28 13.03 -9.88
CA ASN A 95 12.94 13.97 -10.80
C ASN A 95 14.34 13.50 -11.27
N LEU A 96 14.47 12.21 -11.60
CA LEU A 96 15.73 11.59 -11.98
C LEU A 96 15.58 10.90 -13.34
N GLY A 97 16.48 11.18 -14.28
CA GLY A 97 16.38 10.70 -15.65
C GLY A 97 15.00 11.00 -16.27
N ASP A 98 14.33 9.96 -16.75
CA ASP A 98 12.97 10.02 -17.33
C ASP A 98 11.84 9.78 -16.30
N VAL A 99 12.16 9.67 -15.00
CA VAL A 99 11.19 9.46 -13.92
C VAL A 99 10.88 10.79 -13.23
N ARG A 100 9.61 11.18 -13.21
CA ARG A 100 9.13 12.41 -12.57
C ARG A 100 8.83 12.18 -11.09
N SER A 101 7.95 11.24 -10.80
CA SER A 101 7.46 10.97 -9.45
C SER A 101 6.97 9.53 -9.32
N VAL A 102 6.74 9.11 -8.08
CA VAL A 102 6.08 7.86 -7.73
C VAL A 102 4.86 8.14 -6.86
N ASN A 103 3.75 7.49 -7.17
CA ASN A 103 2.54 7.50 -6.35
C ASN A 103 2.28 6.11 -5.81
N VAL A 104 1.86 5.99 -4.55
CA VAL A 104 1.44 4.73 -3.94
C VAL A 104 -0.03 4.84 -3.57
N VAL A 105 -0.85 4.07 -4.27
CA VAL A 105 -2.30 4.00 -4.07
C VAL A 105 -2.64 2.66 -3.45
N GLN A 106 -3.13 2.67 -2.21
CA GLN A 106 -3.56 1.46 -1.52
C GLN A 106 -5.09 1.35 -1.57
N ALA A 107 -5.59 0.20 -2.02
CA ALA A 107 -7.02 -0.10 -2.06
C ALA A 107 -7.25 -1.58 -1.76
N GLY A 108 -8.08 -1.87 -0.75
CA GLY A 108 -8.27 -3.23 -0.24
C GLY A 108 -6.92 -3.85 0.14
N GLU A 109 -6.65 -5.05 -0.36
CA GLU A 109 -5.41 -5.79 -0.09
C GLU A 109 -4.29 -5.51 -1.11
N ARG A 110 -4.39 -4.47 -1.93
CA ARG A 110 -3.40 -4.17 -2.97
C ARG A 110 -2.85 -2.75 -2.83
N SER A 111 -1.55 -2.63 -3.05
CA SER A 111 -0.89 -1.34 -3.25
C SER A 111 -0.42 -1.25 -4.70
N ARG A 112 -0.89 -0.22 -5.42
CA ARG A 112 -0.44 0.12 -6.77
C ARG A 112 0.59 1.23 -6.69
N LEU A 113 1.82 0.91 -7.04
CA LEU A 113 2.89 1.89 -7.22
C LEU A 113 2.86 2.38 -8.66
N VAL A 114 2.76 3.69 -8.88
CA VAL A 114 2.69 4.31 -10.21
C VAL A 114 3.87 5.25 -10.38
N LEU A 115 4.79 4.90 -11.27
CA LEU A 115 5.88 5.75 -11.73
C LEU A 115 5.37 6.65 -12.85
N ASN A 116 5.40 7.96 -12.65
CA ASN A 116 5.07 8.95 -13.68
C ASN A 116 6.33 9.28 -14.48
N LEU A 117 6.26 9.18 -15.80
CA LEU A 117 7.43 9.30 -16.67
C LEU A 117 7.39 10.59 -17.51
N LYS A 118 8.55 10.98 -18.05
CA LYS A 118 8.67 12.07 -19.04
C LYS A 118 8.21 11.64 -20.42
N ARG A 119 8.43 10.37 -20.78
CA ARG A 119 8.03 9.71 -22.02
C ARG A 119 7.81 8.22 -21.78
N SER A 120 7.17 7.52 -22.72
CA SER A 120 6.99 6.08 -22.65
C SER A 120 8.34 5.36 -22.77
N LEU A 121 8.62 4.45 -21.83
CA LEU A 121 9.85 3.68 -21.77
C LEU A 121 9.56 2.22 -21.41
N ASN A 122 10.48 1.35 -21.79
CA ASN A 122 10.47 -0.05 -21.35
C ASN A 122 10.98 -0.16 -19.92
N TYR A 123 10.54 -1.21 -19.22
CA TYR A 123 11.01 -1.52 -17.88
C TYR A 123 11.15 -3.02 -17.65
N ALA A 124 11.96 -3.37 -16.67
CA ALA A 124 12.12 -4.72 -16.16
C ALA A 124 12.03 -4.70 -14.64
N THR A 125 11.57 -5.80 -14.05
CA THR A 125 11.52 -5.97 -12.60
C THR A 125 12.31 -7.19 -12.15
N ALA A 126 12.96 -7.08 -10.98
CA ALA A 126 13.60 -8.19 -10.29
C ALA A 126 13.20 -8.19 -8.81
N VAL A 127 13.14 -9.37 -8.19
CA VAL A 127 13.05 -9.50 -6.74
C VAL A 127 14.45 -9.78 -6.21
N ASP A 128 14.90 -8.97 -5.26
CA ASP A 128 16.20 -9.08 -4.60
C ASP A 128 16.00 -9.03 -3.08
N GLY A 129 15.87 -10.20 -2.47
CA GLY A 129 15.49 -10.36 -1.06
C GLY A 129 14.11 -9.78 -0.77
N ASN A 130 14.04 -8.77 0.10
CA ASN A 130 12.83 -8.01 0.39
C ASN A 130 12.62 -6.79 -0.52
N ASN A 131 13.40 -6.67 -1.59
CA ASN A 131 13.31 -5.54 -2.49
C ASN A 131 12.71 -5.96 -3.83
N VAL A 132 11.90 -5.09 -4.41
CA VAL A 132 11.62 -5.12 -5.84
C VAL A 132 12.43 -4.04 -6.51
N ILE A 133 13.25 -4.43 -7.49
CA ILE A 133 14.05 -3.54 -8.30
C ILE A 133 13.33 -3.33 -9.61
N VAL A 134 13.18 -2.06 -10.01
CA VAL A 134 12.54 -1.64 -11.25
C VAL A 134 13.58 -0.90 -12.07
N THR A 135 13.94 -1.46 -13.22
CA THR A 135 14.87 -0.84 -14.16
C THR A 135 14.05 -0.16 -15.24
N ILE A 136 14.23 1.15 -15.40
CA ILE A 136 13.56 1.94 -16.43
C ILE A 136 14.60 2.28 -17.48
N GLU A 137 14.40 1.75 -18.69
CA GLU A 137 15.40 1.75 -19.75
C GLU A 137 15.38 3.08 -20.51
N GLY A 138 16.42 3.90 -20.29
CA GLY A 138 16.47 5.25 -20.85
C GLY A 138 16.97 5.30 -22.30
N SER A 139 17.62 4.26 -22.82
CA SER A 139 18.08 4.26 -24.23
C SER A 139 16.94 4.09 -25.24
N GLY A 140 15.76 3.65 -24.78
CA GLY A 140 14.66 3.25 -25.65
C GLY A 140 14.78 1.80 -26.16
N GLY A 141 15.82 1.07 -25.75
CA GLY A 141 16.00 -0.35 -26.02
C GLY A 141 15.13 -1.26 -25.12
N PRO A 142 15.31 -2.59 -25.24
CA PRO A 142 14.69 -3.53 -24.30
C PRO A 142 15.25 -3.34 -22.90
N ALA A 143 14.40 -3.45 -21.88
CA ALA A 143 14.84 -3.35 -20.49
C ALA A 143 15.36 -4.69 -19.98
N THR A 144 16.46 -4.66 -19.24
CA THR A 144 17.05 -5.82 -18.55
C THR A 144 16.83 -5.72 -17.05
N ALA A 145 16.46 -6.84 -16.42
CA ALA A 145 16.36 -6.91 -14.97
C ALA A 145 17.77 -6.88 -14.35
N VAL A 146 17.93 -6.15 -13.25
CA VAL A 146 19.18 -6.04 -12.48
C VAL A 146 18.87 -6.14 -10.97
N ASN A 147 19.86 -6.49 -10.17
CA ASN A 147 19.78 -6.52 -8.71
C ASN A 147 19.85 -5.11 -8.10
N ALA A 148 19.82 -5.01 -6.75
CA ALA A 148 19.84 -3.73 -6.06
C ALA A 148 21.14 -2.92 -6.28
N ALA A 149 22.24 -3.57 -6.68
CA ALA A 149 23.49 -2.90 -7.05
C ALA A 149 23.50 -2.39 -8.50
N GLY A 150 22.48 -2.74 -9.30
CA GLY A 150 22.42 -2.44 -10.72
C GLY A 150 23.25 -3.37 -11.60
N MET A 151 23.64 -4.54 -11.06
CA MET A 151 24.29 -5.59 -11.82
C MET A 151 23.23 -6.59 -12.32
N PRO A 152 23.36 -7.12 -13.55
CA PRO A 152 22.45 -8.13 -14.07
C PRO A 152 22.42 -9.42 -13.22
#